data_AF-A0A951C6Q1-F1
#
_entry.id   AF-A0A951C6Q1-F1
#
_cell.length_a   1.000
_cell.length_b   1.000
_cell.length_c   1.000
_cell.angle_alpha   90.00
_cell.angle_beta   90.00
_cell.angle_gamma   90.00
#
_symmetry.space_group_name_H-M   'P 1'
#
loop_
_entity.id
_entity.type
_entity.pdbx_description
1 polymer ?
#
loop_
_entity_poly.entity_id
_entity_poly.type
_entity_poly.pdbx_seq_one_letter_code
_entity_poly.pdbx_strand_id
1 'polypeptide(L)'
;MATFGLVMVILGVVRSGRVNAAPFAVGGYIAAAYWFTSSTSFANPAVTIARSLTDTFAGIRPSSAPLFVVFEVVGGLAAVGLARFLYPSIPAEEIVVPHEGASA
;
A
#
# COMPACT_ATOMS: atom_id res chain seq x y z
N MET A 1 -0.28 7.09 8.65
CA MET A 1 0.07 7.74 7.36
C MET A 1 1.02 6.91 6.51
N ALA A 2 2.08 6.32 7.08
CA ALA A 2 3.05 5.53 6.32
C ALA A 2 2.39 4.39 5.51
N THR A 3 1.56 3.55 6.12
CA THR A 3 0.84 2.46 5.41
C THR A 3 -0.05 2.97 4.28
N PHE A 4 -0.80 4.03 4.53
CA PHE A 4 -1.69 4.62 3.54
C PHE A 4 -0.93 5.04 2.28
N GLY A 5 0.12 5.85 2.43
CA GLY A 5 0.88 6.30 1.26
C GLY A 5 1.68 5.18 0.60
N LEU A 6 2.17 4.19 1.35
CA LEU A 6 2.88 3.05 0.77
C LEU A 6 1.96 2.24 -0.15
N VAL A 7 0.76 1.89 0.34
CA VAL A 7 -0.25 1.17 -0.44
C VAL A 7 -0.67 2.01 -1.64
N MET A 8 -0.82 3.33 -1.46
CA MET A 8 -1.20 4.22 -2.56
C MET A 8 -0.11 4.31 -3.65
N VAL A 9 1.17 4.36 -3.27
CA VAL A 9 2.31 4.33 -4.21
C VAL A 9 2.30 3.01 -4.99
N ILE A 10 2.13 1.88 -4.30
CA ILE A 10 2.08 0.56 -4.95
C ILE A 10 0.92 0.49 -5.95
N LEU A 11 -0.30 0.83 -5.51
CA LEU A 11 -1.49 0.79 -6.37
C LEU A 11 -1.37 1.77 -7.54
N GLY A 12 -0.84 2.97 -7.30
CA GLY A 12 -0.60 3.98 -8.32
C GLY A 12 0.36 3.48 -9.39
N VAL A 13 1.51 2.91 -9.01
CA VAL A 13 2.51 2.38 -9.96
C VAL A 13 1.95 1.21 -10.79
N VAL A 14 1.23 0.29 -10.14
CA VAL A 14 0.61 -0.87 -10.80
C VAL A 14 -0.46 -0.42 -11.79
N ARG A 15 -1.42 0.42 -11.38
CA ARG A 15 -2.50 0.89 -12.25
C ARG A 15 -2.06 1.80 -13.38
N SER A 16 -0.92 2.45 -13.18
CA SER A 16 -0.25 3.25 -14.17
C SER A 16 0.47 2.42 -15.25
N GLY A 17 0.61 1.09 -15.06
CA GLY A 17 1.37 0.22 -15.96
C GLY A 17 2.89 0.38 -15.87
N ARG A 18 3.41 1.10 -14.86
CA ARG A 18 4.85 1.35 -14.69
C ARG A 18 5.47 0.42 -13.64
N VAL A 19 5.12 -0.86 -13.65
CA VAL A 19 5.56 -1.85 -12.64
C VAL A 19 7.08 -1.90 -12.43
N ASN A 20 7.87 -1.62 -13.47
CA ASN A 20 9.33 -1.55 -13.39
C ASN A 20 9.84 -0.43 -12.47
N ALA A 21 9.06 0.62 -12.22
CA ALA A 21 9.38 1.70 -11.29
C ALA A 21 9.06 1.35 -9.83
N ALA A 22 8.36 0.24 -9.56
CA ALA A 22 7.92 -0.13 -8.21
C ALA A 22 9.07 -0.23 -7.19
N PRO A 23 10.24 -0.84 -7.49
CA PRO A 23 11.33 -0.92 -6.52
C PRO A 23 11.83 0.46 -6.08
N PHE A 24 12.00 1.37 -7.03
CA PHE A 24 12.46 2.73 -6.75
C PHE A 24 11.40 3.55 -6.00
N ALA A 25 10.14 3.47 -6.44
CA ALA A 25 9.03 4.20 -5.83
C ALA A 25 8.76 3.75 -4.39
N VAL A 26 8.77 2.44 -4.13
CA VAL A 26 8.61 1.86 -2.79
C VAL A 26 9.79 2.23 -1.90
N GLY A 27 11.03 2.05 -2.37
CA GLY A 27 12.22 2.40 -1.60
C GLY A 27 12.27 3.89 -1.23
N GLY A 28 12.00 4.76 -2.20
CA GLY A 28 11.92 6.22 -1.99
C GLY A 28 10.83 6.61 -1.00
N TYR A 29 9.66 5.97 -1.06
CA TYR A 29 8.59 6.22 -0.10
C TYR A 29 8.95 5.76 1.32
N ILE A 30 9.57 4.59 1.50
CA ILE A 30 9.99 4.12 2.83
C ILE A 30 11.06 5.04 3.44
N ALA A 31 12.01 5.51 2.62
CA ALA A 31 13.00 6.49 3.05
C ALA A 31 12.33 7.82 3.46
N ALA A 32 11.42 8.36 2.65
CA ALA A 32 10.69 9.57 3.01
C ALA A 32 9.84 9.37 4.27
N ALA A 33 9.14 8.24 4.40
CA ALA A 33 8.26 7.96 5.52
C ALA A 33 9.03 7.84 6.85
N TYR A 34 10.27 7.36 6.83
CA TYR A 34 11.07 7.25 8.06
C TYR A 34 11.50 8.63 8.57
N TRP A 35 11.79 9.59 7.67
CA TRP A 35 12.24 10.94 8.03
C TRP A 35 11.08 11.91 8.27
N PHE A 36 9.95 11.75 7.57
CA PHE A 36 8.86 12.72 7.56
C PHE A 36 7.58 12.27 8.27
N THR A 37 7.50 11.02 8.76
CA THR A 37 6.35 10.59 9.59
C THR A 37 6.78 10.37 11.03
N SER A 38 5.99 10.88 11.99
CA SER A 38 6.26 10.67 13.42
C SER A 38 6.26 9.20 13.83
N SER A 39 5.68 8.32 13.02
CA SER A 39 5.60 6.88 13.23
C SER A 39 6.83 6.10 12.74
N THR A 40 7.86 6.69 12.13
CA THR A 40 9.08 5.96 11.70
C THR A 40 8.79 4.73 10.79
N SER A 41 7.94 4.91 9.77
CA SER A 41 7.59 3.86 8.79
C SER A 41 6.91 2.58 9.34
N PHE A 42 6.11 2.65 10.41
CA PHE A 42 5.14 1.57 10.69
C PHE A 42 4.12 1.47 9.55
N ALA A 43 4.40 0.54 8.63
CA ALA A 43 3.63 0.29 7.42
C ALA A 43 3.45 -1.22 7.15
N ASN A 44 3.88 -2.08 8.07
CA ASN A 44 3.90 -3.52 7.92
C ASN A 44 3.71 -4.20 9.29
N PRO A 45 2.55 -4.86 9.51
CA PRO A 45 2.26 -5.58 10.75
C PRO A 45 3.33 -6.61 11.14
N ALA A 46 3.95 -7.29 10.18
CA ALA A 46 5.02 -8.25 10.46
C ALA A 46 6.27 -7.56 11.05
N VAL A 47 6.61 -6.37 10.54
CA VAL A 47 7.73 -5.56 11.07
C VAL A 47 7.36 -5.02 12.45
N THR A 48 6.12 -4.58 12.65
CA THR A 48 5.60 -4.12 13.96
C THR A 48 5.74 -5.21 15.02
N ILE A 49 5.34 -6.45 14.69
CA ILE A 49 5.48 -7.61 15.58
C ILE A 49 6.96 -7.89 15.84
N ALA A 50 7.80 -7.96 14.80
CA ALA A 50 9.23 -8.22 14.96
C ALA A 50 9.92 -7.18 15.85
N ARG A 51 9.63 -5.89 15.67
CA ARG A 51 10.17 -4.80 16.50
C ARG A 51 9.72 -4.89 17.95
N SER A 52 8.53 -5.45 18.21
CA SER A 52 8.01 -5.66 19.57
C SER A 52 8.72 -6.77 20.35
N LEU A 53 9.44 -7.65 19.65
CA LEU A 53 10.15 -8.79 20.23
C LEU A 53 11.66 -8.53 20.43
N THR A 54 12.13 -7.29 20.18
CA THR A 54 13.56 -6.95 20.22
C THR A 54 13.83 -5.71 21.06
N ASP A 55 14.89 -5.75 21.88
CA ASP A 55 15.42 -4.59 22.61
C ASP A 55 16.55 -3.92 21.81
N THR A 56 16.21 -3.33 20.67
CA THR A 56 17.15 -2.61 19.80
C THR A 56 16.76 -1.13 19.66
N PHE A 57 17.57 -0.32 18.97
CA PHE A 57 17.22 1.08 18.66
C PHE A 57 15.84 1.21 17.95
N ALA A 58 15.46 0.21 17.16
CA ALA A 58 14.17 0.17 16.50
C ALA A 58 13.08 -0.54 17.34
N GLY A 59 13.39 -1.09 18.52
CA GLY A 59 12.45 -1.83 19.36
C GLY A 59 11.25 -0.99 19.79
N ILE A 60 10.09 -1.63 19.98
CA ILE A 60 8.89 -1.01 20.54
C ILE A 60 8.36 -1.81 21.72
N ARG A 61 7.65 -1.15 22.64
CA ARG A 61 7.00 -1.86 23.75
C ARG A 61 5.94 -2.83 23.18
N PRO A 62 5.88 -4.09 23.65
CA PRO A 62 4.89 -5.06 23.20
C PRO A 62 3.45 -4.57 23.30
N SER A 63 3.13 -3.80 24.35
CA SER A 63 1.79 -3.21 24.56
C SER A 63 1.38 -2.20 23.49
N SER A 64 2.34 -1.64 22.73
CA SER A 64 2.07 -0.67 21.67
C SER A 64 1.79 -1.34 20.32
N ALA A 65 2.23 -2.59 20.11
CA ALA A 65 2.10 -3.29 18.84
C ALA A 65 0.65 -3.45 18.35
N PRO A 66 -0.34 -3.81 19.19
CA PRO A 66 -1.72 -3.97 18.73
C PRO A 66 -2.30 -2.68 18.14
N LEU A 67 -2.00 -1.53 18.76
CA LEU A 67 -2.51 -0.24 18.30
C LEU A 67 -1.89 0.15 16.95
N PHE A 68 -0.58 -0.08 16.77
CA PHE A 68 0.09 0.14 15.48
C PHE A 68 -0.52 -0.73 14.37
N VAL A 69 -0.73 -2.02 14.62
CA VAL A 69 -1.33 -2.94 13.64
C VAL A 69 -2.73 -2.47 13.21
N VAL A 70 -3.56 -2.03 14.17
CA VAL A 70 -4.89 -1.48 13.85
C VAL A 70 -4.78 -0.27 12.92
N PHE A 71 -3.92 0.69 13.24
CA PHE A 71 -3.76 1.88 12.40
C PHE A 71 -3.10 1.58 11.03
N GLU A 72 -2.27 0.55 10.95
CA GLU A 72 -1.74 0.06 9.67
C GLU A 72 -2.86 -0.48 8.79
N VAL A 73 -3.76 -1.32 9.34
CA VAL A 73 -4.92 -1.85 8.61
C VAL A 73 -5.86 -0.73 8.17
N VAL A 74 -6.20 0.20 9.08
CA VAL A 74 -7.05 1.35 8.76
C VAL A 74 -6.45 2.20 7.64
N GLY A 75 -5.14 2.46 7.71
CA GLY A 75 -4.42 3.20 6.66
C GLY A 75 -4.43 2.49 5.31
N GLY A 76 -4.23 1.16 5.30
CA GLY A 76 -4.30 0.35 4.09
C GLY A 76 -5.69 0.35 3.46
N LEU A 77 -6.74 0.17 4.26
CA LEU A 77 -8.13 0.20 3.78
C LEU A 77 -8.50 1.56 3.18
N ALA A 78 -8.12 2.66 3.85
CA ALA A 78 -8.34 4.00 3.33
C ALA A 78 -7.64 4.23 1.98
N ALA A 79 -6.41 3.72 1.82
CA ALA A 79 -5.68 3.81 0.56
C ALA A 79 -6.35 3.03 -0.57
N VAL A 80 -6.85 1.82 -0.28
CA VAL A 80 -7.62 1.03 -1.25
C VAL A 80 -8.89 1.77 -1.68
N GLY A 81 -9.63 2.36 -0.73
CA GLY A 81 -10.82 3.15 -1.00
C GLY A 81 -10.51 4.35 -1.91
N LEU A 82 -9.48 5.12 -1.59
CA LEU A 82 -9.06 6.26 -2.42
C LEU A 82 -8.56 5.81 -3.80
N ALA A 83 -7.80 4.73 -3.89
CA ALA A 83 -7.33 4.20 -5.15
C ALA A 83 -8.48 3.76 -6.06
N ARG A 84 -9.53 3.14 -5.51
CA ARG A 84 -10.75 2.79 -6.26
C ARG A 84 -11.48 4.03 -6.78
N PHE A 85 -11.52 5.10 -6.00
CA PHE A 85 -12.10 6.37 -6.42
C PHE A 85 -11.29 7.06 -7.54
N LEU A 86 -9.96 7.07 -7.43
CA LEU A 86 -9.08 7.73 -8.41
C LEU A 86 -8.87 6.94 -9.70
N TYR A 87 -8.99 5.61 -9.63
CA TYR A 87 -8.91 4.72 -10.78
C TYR A 87 -10.18 3.86 -10.84
N PRO A 88 -11.33 4.46 -11.23
CA PRO A 88 -12.53 3.69 -11.46
C PRO A 88 -12.25 2.64 -12.53
N SER A 89 -12.59 1.38 -12.24
CA SER A 89 -12.46 0.28 -13.19
C SER A 89 -13.31 0.61 -14.43
N ILE A 90 -12.70 0.50 -15.61
CA ILE A 90 -13.42 0.50 -16.88
C ILE A 90 -14.44 -0.65 -16.82
N PRO A 91 -15.74 -0.42 -17.08
CA PRO A 91 -16.75 -1.47 -17.04
C PRO A 91 -16.37 -2.63 -17.97
N ALA A 92 -16.63 -3.86 -17.51
CA ALA A 92 -16.25 -5.08 -18.23
C ALA A 92 -16.83 -5.15 -19.65
N GLU A 93 -18.00 -4.54 -19.90
CA GLU A 93 -18.58 -4.38 -21.23
C GLU A 93 -17.65 -3.69 -22.23
N GLU A 94 -16.81 -2.75 -21.80
CA GLU A 94 -15.91 -1.98 -22.70
C GLU A 94 -14.68 -2.80 -23.14
N ILE A 95 -14.43 -3.92 -22.47
CA ILE A 95 -13.33 -4.86 -22.77
C ILE A 95 -13.80 -5.98 -23.72
N VAL A 96 -15.12 -6.15 -23.90
CA VAL A 96 -15.66 -7.13 -24.84
C VAL A 96 -15.43 -6.63 -26.27
N VAL A 97 -14.44 -7.21 -26.94
CA VAL A 97 -14.27 -7.05 -28.39
C VAL A 97 -15.54 -7.58 -29.07
N PRO A 98 -16.26 -6.79 -29.88
CA PRO A 98 -17.39 -7.27 -30.64
C PRO A 98 -16.95 -8.46 -31.48
N HIS A 99 -17.55 -9.63 -31.25
CA HIS A 99 -17.32 -10.78 -32.13
C HIS A 99 -18.18 -10.55 -33.37
N GLU A 100 -17.66 -9.83 -34.36
CA GLU A 100 -18.25 -9.86 -35.69
C GLU A 100 -18.13 -11.27 -36.26
N GLY A 101 -19.28 -11.90 -36.53
CA GLY A 101 -19.37 -13.03 -37.44
C GLY A 101 -19.13 -14.41 -36.84
N ALA A 102 -20.04 -14.88 -35.99
CA ALA A 102 -20.35 -16.32 -35.93
C ALA A 102 -21.72 -16.56 -36.57
N SER A 103 -21.83 -16.25 -37.86
CA SER A 103 -22.98 -16.60 -38.68
C SER A 103 -22.49 -17.04 -40.06
N ALA A 104 -22.32 -18.35 -40.21
CA ALA A 104 -22.65 -19.19 -41.38
C ALA A 104 -22.15 -20.62 -41.13
#